data_AF-A0A2V5Y2W1-F1
#
_entry.id   AF-A0A2V5Y2W1-F1
#
_cell.length_a   1.000
_cell.length_b   1.000
_cell.length_c   1.000
_cell.angle_alpha   90.00
_cell.angle_beta   90.00
_cell.angle_gamma   90.00
#
_symmetry.space_group_name_H-M   'P 1'
#
loop_
_entity.id
_entity.type
_entity.pdbx_description
1 polymer ?
#
loop_
_entity_poly.entity_id
_entity_poly.type
_entity_poly.pdbx_seq_one_letter_code
_entity_poly.pdbx_strand_id
1 'polypeptide(L)'
;MPVTSEQQKKERLWPEHELVRQIKCIHGEAEVLVDFDPRLDYGRASPKIKDCGELGWQIDTGRSLFILRGKLGSIRRDCQGLSGKIKLKAGETLGDLVREKLDLTIAWWRDWADQSNYKGRYQRQVMRSALVLKLLSYAPSGAIVAAPTTSLPERLGADSNWDYRFAWLRDAAFTVHALFGLGYKADAEAFVDWLLHATRLTRPKLRVVYDVFGERTPPERELRYLNGYANARPVRVGNSASEQVQLDIYGDVVEAVSRFVGENQKLDRDMQKFLRQCAQYVCEHWREPDNGIWEYRDKRRHYTHSRLMCWVALDRILKMQECGQLSGIDMTKCAAERAKIRQEIETRAWNPALAAYAQACGSDIIDASVLLMA
;
A
#
# COMPACT_ATOMS: atom_id res chain seq x y z
N MET A 1 5.64 -9.97 7.40
CA MET A 1 7.12 -9.90 7.37
C MET A 1 7.64 -11.16 8.00
N PRO A 2 8.65 -11.82 7.42
CA PRO A 2 9.05 -13.11 7.93
C PRO A 2 9.76 -12.93 9.27
N VAL A 3 9.22 -13.56 10.31
CA VAL A 3 9.79 -13.64 11.67
C VAL A 3 11.06 -14.51 11.68
N THR A 4 11.43 -15.11 10.56
CA THR A 4 12.47 -16.12 10.43
C THR A 4 13.23 -15.95 9.12
N SER A 5 14.50 -16.35 9.09
CA SER A 5 15.35 -16.20 7.90
C SER A 5 14.95 -17.17 6.79
N GLU A 6 15.26 -16.85 5.53
CA GLU A 6 15.02 -17.78 4.40
C GLU A 6 15.74 -19.12 4.56
N GLN A 7 16.87 -19.14 5.27
CA GLN A 7 17.57 -20.38 5.61
C GLN A 7 16.75 -21.23 6.57
N GLN A 8 16.22 -20.64 7.65
CA GLN A 8 15.36 -21.33 8.62
C GLN A 8 14.04 -21.82 7.99
N LYS A 9 13.53 -21.11 6.98
CA LYS A 9 12.35 -21.56 6.21
C LYS A 9 12.59 -22.81 5.38
N LYS A 10 13.84 -23.10 4.99
CA LYS A 10 14.19 -24.32 4.24
C LYS A 10 14.30 -25.56 5.13
N GLU A 11 14.61 -25.37 6.41
CA GLU A 11 14.89 -26.46 7.34
C GLU A 11 13.63 -26.97 8.06
N ARG A 12 12.55 -26.18 8.12
CA ARG A 12 11.30 -26.51 8.81
C ARG A 12 10.09 -25.98 8.06
N LEU A 13 8.94 -26.63 8.25
CA LEU A 13 7.67 -26.08 7.78
C LEU A 13 7.25 -24.90 8.67
N TRP A 14 6.94 -23.78 8.03
CA TRP A 14 6.45 -22.57 8.70
C TRP A 14 5.03 -22.25 8.26
N PRO A 15 4.16 -21.78 9.17
CA PRO A 15 2.88 -21.24 8.78
C PRO A 15 3.07 -20.02 7.88
N GLU A 16 2.24 -19.90 6.85
CA GLU A 16 2.23 -18.72 5.96
C GLU A 16 1.88 -17.45 6.75
N HIS A 17 0.87 -17.57 7.62
CA HIS A 17 0.42 -16.52 8.53
C HIS A 17 0.23 -17.12 9.93
N GLU A 18 0.69 -16.39 10.94
CA GLU A 18 0.55 -16.81 12.33
C GLU A 18 0.19 -15.62 13.22
N LEU A 19 -0.86 -15.79 14.00
CA LEU A 19 -1.21 -14.86 15.06
C LEU A 19 -0.86 -15.48 16.40
N VAL A 20 0.06 -14.82 17.09
CA VAL A 20 0.55 -15.20 18.41
C VAL A 20 -0.08 -14.31 19.47
N ARG A 21 -0.49 -14.89 20.60
CA ARG A 21 -0.91 -14.13 21.80
C ARG A 21 -0.24 -14.71 23.03
N GLN A 22 0.35 -13.83 23.85
CA GLN A 22 0.85 -14.16 25.19
C GLN A 22 0.08 -13.34 26.22
N ILE A 23 -0.39 -13.98 27.28
CA ILE A 23 -1.12 -13.33 28.37
C ILE A 23 -0.45 -13.70 29.69
N LYS A 24 0.03 -12.71 30.44
CA LYS A 24 0.69 -12.92 31.74
C LYS A 24 -0.11 -12.25 32.85
N CYS A 25 -0.41 -13.00 33.90
CA CYS A 25 -1.00 -12.42 35.11
C CYS A 25 0.14 -11.83 35.97
N ILE A 26 0.17 -10.51 36.13
CA ILE A 26 1.24 -9.82 36.87
C ILE A 26 0.97 -9.86 38.40
N HIS A 27 -0.28 -9.67 38.81
CA HIS A 27 -0.70 -9.66 40.21
C HIS A 27 -2.10 -10.27 40.37
N GLY A 28 -2.37 -10.85 41.55
CA GLY A 28 -3.67 -11.41 41.90
C GLY A 28 -4.06 -12.63 41.06
N GLU A 29 -5.35 -12.70 40.72
CA GLU A 29 -5.91 -13.69 39.82
C GLU A 29 -6.63 -12.98 38.65
N ALA A 30 -6.44 -13.49 37.44
CA ALA A 30 -7.07 -12.99 36.23
C ALA A 30 -7.92 -14.08 35.59
N GLU A 31 -9.15 -13.72 35.22
CA GLU A 31 -10.04 -14.58 34.47
C GLU A 31 -10.05 -14.16 33.00
N VAL A 32 -9.49 -15.01 32.14
CA VAL A 32 -9.38 -14.75 30.70
C VAL A 32 -10.50 -15.48 29.99
N LEU A 33 -11.35 -14.71 29.33
CA LEU A 33 -12.35 -15.20 28.38
C LEU A 33 -11.73 -15.19 26.98
N VAL A 34 -11.77 -16.32 26.31
CA VAL A 34 -11.32 -16.46 24.93
C VAL A 34 -12.55 -16.71 24.08
N ASP A 35 -12.78 -15.83 23.11
CA ASP A 35 -13.80 -16.02 22.09
C ASP A 35 -13.10 -16.07 20.72
N PHE A 36 -13.29 -17.18 20.03
CA PHE A 36 -12.76 -17.42 18.70
C PHE A 36 -13.91 -17.71 17.74
N ASP A 37 -14.33 -16.66 17.06
CA ASP A 37 -15.46 -16.64 16.14
C ASP A 37 -15.00 -16.22 14.73
N PRO A 38 -14.42 -17.16 13.95
CA PRO A 38 -13.91 -16.86 12.61
C PRO A 38 -15.05 -16.56 11.62
N ARG A 39 -15.14 -15.29 11.18
CA ARG A 39 -16.14 -14.81 10.19
C ARG A 39 -15.54 -14.69 8.80
N LEU A 40 -15.74 -15.71 7.97
CA LEU A 40 -15.24 -15.73 6.60
C LEU A 40 -16.13 -14.92 5.66
N ASP A 41 -15.53 -14.46 4.56
CA ASP A 41 -16.22 -13.70 3.50
C ASP A 41 -17.16 -12.62 4.05
N TYR A 42 -16.61 -11.82 4.97
CA TYR A 42 -17.31 -10.72 5.64
C TYR A 42 -18.53 -11.18 6.47
N GLY A 43 -18.49 -12.39 7.03
CA GLY A 43 -19.56 -12.96 7.85
C GLY A 43 -20.61 -13.75 7.07
N ARG A 44 -20.43 -13.96 5.76
CA ARG A 44 -21.34 -14.75 4.92
C ARG A 44 -21.08 -16.25 4.98
N ALA A 45 -19.90 -16.66 5.44
CA ALA A 45 -19.54 -18.06 5.57
C ALA A 45 -19.07 -18.36 6.99
N SER A 46 -19.56 -19.48 7.52
CA SER A 46 -19.08 -20.08 8.77
C SER A 46 -18.13 -21.22 8.41
N PRO A 47 -16.92 -21.28 8.98
CA PRO A 47 -15.98 -22.35 8.68
C PRO A 47 -16.40 -23.67 9.34
N LYS A 48 -15.84 -24.77 8.84
CA LYS A 48 -15.92 -26.04 9.54
C LYS A 48 -14.83 -26.09 10.61
N ILE A 49 -15.25 -26.22 11.86
CA ILE A 49 -14.36 -26.36 13.01
C ILE A 49 -14.34 -27.83 13.45
N LYS A 50 -13.14 -28.41 13.54
CA LYS A 50 -12.90 -29.79 13.97
C LYS A 50 -11.91 -29.81 15.13
N ASP A 51 -12.25 -30.56 16.18
CA ASP A 51 -11.32 -30.88 17.27
C ASP A 51 -10.36 -31.99 16.81
N CYS A 52 -9.06 -31.71 16.88
CA CYS A 52 -8.01 -32.66 16.55
C CYS A 52 -7.18 -33.05 17.79
N GLY A 53 -7.70 -32.86 19.01
CA GLY A 53 -7.04 -33.21 20.26
C GLY A 53 -5.77 -32.40 20.49
N GLU A 54 -4.64 -33.08 20.72
CA GLU A 54 -3.34 -32.44 20.99
C GLU A 54 -2.82 -31.58 19.83
N LEU A 55 -3.30 -31.82 18.61
CA LEU A 55 -2.97 -31.02 17.43
C LEU A 55 -3.72 -29.66 17.41
N GLY A 56 -4.69 -29.46 18.30
CA GLY A 56 -5.50 -28.26 18.41
C GLY A 56 -6.78 -28.31 17.59
N TRP A 57 -7.33 -27.14 17.29
CA TRP A 57 -8.57 -27.00 16.53
C TRP A 57 -8.27 -26.64 15.08
N GLN A 58 -8.84 -27.41 14.17
CA GLN A 58 -8.74 -27.19 12.74
C GLN A 58 -9.93 -26.36 12.25
N ILE A 59 -9.65 -25.28 11.53
CA ILE A 59 -10.63 -24.39 10.90
C ILE A 59 -10.42 -24.48 9.39
N ASP A 60 -11.33 -25.17 8.72
CA ASP A 60 -11.33 -25.32 7.27
C ASP A 60 -12.21 -24.24 6.63
N THR A 61 -11.60 -23.44 5.76
CA THR A 61 -12.27 -22.37 5.01
C THR A 61 -12.58 -22.75 3.56
N GLY A 62 -12.25 -23.98 3.15
CA GLY A 62 -12.32 -24.48 1.78
C GLY A 62 -11.17 -24.05 0.88
N ARG A 63 -10.47 -22.95 1.23
CA ARG A 63 -9.29 -22.44 0.51
C ARG A 63 -8.00 -22.49 1.34
N SER A 64 -8.15 -22.44 2.65
CA SER A 64 -7.04 -22.39 3.60
C SER A 64 -7.39 -23.17 4.84
N LEU A 65 -6.35 -23.62 5.53
CA LEU A 65 -6.45 -24.31 6.80
C LEU A 65 -5.84 -23.45 7.89
N PHE A 66 -6.64 -23.08 8.89
CA PHE A 66 -6.12 -22.45 10.11
C PHE A 66 -6.11 -23.47 11.24
N ILE A 67 -5.09 -23.38 12.09
CA ILE A 67 -4.98 -24.20 13.28
C ILE A 67 -4.95 -23.26 14.48
N LEU A 68 -5.95 -23.37 15.35
CA LEU A 68 -5.93 -22.71 16.65
C LEU A 68 -5.29 -23.66 17.66
N ARG A 69 -4.10 -23.29 18.13
CA ARG A 69 -3.36 -24.03 19.17
C ARG A 69 -3.25 -23.19 20.43
N GLY A 70 -3.55 -23.79 21.57
CA GLY A 70 -3.44 -23.15 22.88
C GLY A 70 -4.20 -23.91 23.96
N LYS A 71 -3.83 -23.67 25.22
CA LYS A 71 -4.61 -24.16 26.36
C LYS A 71 -5.85 -23.27 26.51
N LEU A 72 -6.98 -23.66 25.93
CA LEU A 72 -8.22 -22.88 25.97
C LEU A 72 -9.11 -23.18 27.20
N GLY A 73 -8.59 -23.95 28.16
CA GLY A 73 -9.31 -24.34 29.37
C GLY A 73 -10.56 -25.17 29.05
N SER A 74 -11.66 -24.89 29.74
CA SER A 74 -12.97 -25.48 29.41
C SER A 74 -13.54 -24.83 28.15
N ILE A 75 -13.50 -25.54 27.03
CA ILE A 75 -13.98 -25.05 25.74
C ILE A 75 -15.46 -25.39 25.59
N ARG A 76 -16.27 -24.40 25.24
CA ARG A 76 -17.61 -24.61 24.69
C ARG A 76 -17.57 -24.29 23.21
N ARG A 77 -18.05 -25.24 22.41
CA ARG A 77 -18.34 -25.05 21.00
C ARG A 77 -19.80 -24.66 20.86
N ASP A 78 -20.09 -23.60 20.13
CA ASP A 78 -21.43 -23.32 19.63
C ASP A 78 -21.47 -23.45 18.10
N CYS A 79 -22.56 -23.02 17.48
CA CYS A 79 -22.72 -23.10 16.03
C CYS A 79 -21.84 -22.11 15.24
N GLN A 80 -21.19 -21.15 15.89
CA GLN A 80 -20.48 -20.05 15.23
C GLN A 80 -18.98 -19.99 15.59
N GLY A 81 -18.56 -20.51 16.75
CA GLY A 81 -17.17 -20.45 17.19
C GLY A 81 -16.80 -21.34 18.38
N LEU A 82 -15.68 -20.99 18.98
CA LEU A 82 -15.09 -21.63 20.16
C LEU A 82 -14.96 -20.59 21.27
N SER A 83 -15.56 -20.85 22.42
CA SER A 83 -15.41 -20.04 23.62
C SER A 83 -14.69 -20.83 24.70
N GLY A 84 -13.77 -20.19 25.41
CA GLY A 84 -12.94 -20.79 26.43
C GLY A 84 -12.78 -19.89 27.64
N LYS A 85 -12.54 -20.50 28.79
CA LYS A 85 -12.33 -19.78 30.05
C LYS A 85 -11.10 -20.33 30.76
N ILE A 86 -10.20 -19.41 31.13
CA ILE A 86 -8.93 -19.74 31.75
C ILE A 86 -8.76 -18.85 32.98
N LYS A 87 -8.37 -19.43 34.10
CA LYS A 87 -7.93 -18.68 35.28
C LYS A 87 -6.41 -18.69 35.30
N LEU A 88 -5.82 -17.52 35.51
CA LEU A 88 -4.39 -17.32 35.68
C LEU A 88 -4.13 -16.71 37.06
N LYS A 89 -3.13 -17.22 37.75
CA LYS A 89 -2.60 -16.65 39.00
C LYS A 89 -1.36 -15.82 38.73
N ALA A 90 -1.02 -14.94 39.67
CA ALA A 90 0.18 -14.12 39.60
C ALA A 90 1.43 -14.96 39.24
N GLY A 91 2.15 -14.52 38.21
CA GLY A 91 3.32 -15.20 37.67
C GLY A 91 3.02 -16.18 36.54
N GLU A 92 1.78 -16.68 36.40
CA GLU A 92 1.41 -17.59 35.33
C GLU A 92 1.30 -16.87 33.97
N THR A 93 1.71 -17.58 32.93
CA THR A 93 1.68 -17.08 31.55
C THR A 93 1.00 -18.10 30.63
N LEU A 94 0.08 -17.62 29.81
CA LEU A 94 -0.49 -18.36 28.69
C LEU A 94 0.28 -18.01 27.42
N GLY A 95 0.71 -19.05 26.69
CA GLY A 95 1.40 -18.88 25.41
C GLY A 95 2.93 -18.77 25.50
N ASP A 96 3.58 -19.32 26.53
CA ASP A 96 5.04 -19.24 26.68
C ASP A 96 5.86 -19.75 25.48
N LEU A 97 5.29 -20.69 24.72
CA LEU A 97 5.89 -21.25 23.49
C LEU A 97 6.14 -20.21 22.40
N VAL A 98 5.64 -18.98 22.56
CA VAL A 98 5.71 -17.93 21.54
C VAL A 98 6.78 -16.89 21.82
N ARG A 99 7.48 -16.97 22.96
CA ARG A 99 8.50 -15.99 23.35
C ARG A 99 9.61 -15.87 22.31
N GLU A 100 10.12 -16.98 21.80
CA GLU A 100 11.12 -16.99 20.74
C GLU A 100 10.65 -16.20 19.51
N LYS A 101 9.39 -16.40 19.08
CA LYS A 101 8.83 -15.66 17.93
C LYS A 101 8.66 -14.18 18.20
N LEU A 102 8.29 -13.81 19.43
CA LEU A 102 8.23 -12.41 19.85
C LEU A 102 9.61 -11.77 19.83
N ASP A 103 10.62 -12.43 20.39
CA ASP A 103 11.99 -11.94 20.44
C ASP A 103 12.58 -11.78 19.04
N LEU A 104 12.35 -12.75 18.15
CA LEU A 104 12.72 -12.66 16.73
C LEU A 104 12.01 -11.50 16.02
N THR A 105 10.72 -11.28 16.30
CA THR A 105 9.95 -10.16 15.72
C THR A 105 10.51 -8.82 16.20
N ILE A 106 10.82 -8.69 17.49
CA ILE A 106 11.39 -7.48 18.07
C ILE A 106 12.78 -7.22 17.50
N ALA A 107 13.63 -8.24 17.43
CA ALA A 107 14.97 -8.14 16.87
C ALA A 107 14.91 -7.66 15.42
N TRP A 108 14.08 -8.30 14.58
CA TRP A 108 13.91 -7.92 13.19
C TRP A 108 13.48 -6.46 13.02
N TRP A 109 12.52 -5.98 13.83
CA TRP A 109 12.08 -4.58 13.76
C TRP A 109 13.12 -3.58 14.26
N ARG A 110 13.96 -3.97 15.23
CA ARG A 110 15.09 -3.16 15.69
C ARG A 110 16.17 -3.08 14.61
N ASP A 111 16.56 -4.21 14.05
CA ASP A 111 17.54 -4.29 12.96
C ASP A 111 17.07 -3.51 11.73
N TRP A 112 15.76 -3.55 11.42
CA TRP A 112 15.19 -2.70 10.39
C TRP A 112 15.25 -1.23 10.81
N ALA A 113 14.74 -0.85 11.98
CA ALA A 113 14.73 0.54 12.44
C ALA A 113 16.13 1.18 12.47
N ASP A 114 17.16 0.41 12.84
CA ASP A 114 18.54 0.86 12.98
C ASP A 114 19.21 1.20 11.63
N GLN A 115 18.63 0.79 10.49
CA GLN A 115 19.10 1.16 9.16
C GLN A 115 18.84 2.63 8.80
N SER A 116 17.96 3.32 9.54
CA SER A 116 17.60 4.70 9.20
C SER A 116 18.80 5.66 9.33
N ASN A 117 19.04 6.43 8.27
CA ASN A 117 20.06 7.47 8.24
C ASN A 117 19.59 8.80 8.90
N TYR A 118 18.34 8.91 9.34
CA TYR A 118 17.77 10.17 9.83
C TYR A 118 18.29 10.53 11.24
N LYS A 119 18.93 11.70 11.36
CA LYS A 119 19.46 12.25 12.63
C LYS A 119 18.84 13.60 13.03
N GLY A 120 17.71 13.96 12.41
CA GLY A 120 17.04 15.24 12.68
C GLY A 120 16.22 15.28 13.97
N ARG A 121 15.70 16.47 14.32
CA ARG A 121 14.99 16.74 15.59
C ARG A 121 13.74 15.88 15.85
N TYR A 122 13.15 15.28 14.83
CA TYR A 122 11.89 14.54 14.91
C TYR A 122 12.06 13.01 14.81
N GLN A 123 13.19 12.48 15.28
CA GLN A 123 13.56 11.07 15.09
C GLN A 123 12.45 10.09 15.51
N ARG A 124 11.77 10.33 16.64
CA ARG A 124 10.69 9.46 17.12
C ARG A 124 9.47 9.47 16.19
N GLN A 125 9.08 10.65 15.70
CA GLN A 125 7.94 10.80 14.80
C GLN A 125 8.26 10.19 13.43
N VAL A 126 9.44 10.47 12.88
CA VAL A 126 9.90 9.91 11.61
C VAL A 126 9.97 8.38 11.68
N MET A 127 10.57 7.83 12.75
CA MET A 127 10.63 6.37 12.93
C MET A 127 9.24 5.75 13.06
N ARG A 128 8.32 6.38 13.81
CA ARG A 128 6.95 5.88 13.92
C ARG A 128 6.25 5.86 12.57
N SER A 129 6.38 6.91 11.76
CA SER A 129 5.82 6.96 10.41
C SER A 129 6.46 5.92 9.49
N ALA A 130 7.79 5.76 9.53
CA ALA A 130 8.50 4.76 8.74
C ALA A 130 8.03 3.34 9.06
N LEU A 131 7.84 3.01 10.35
CA LEU A 131 7.27 1.72 10.77
C LEU A 131 5.87 1.50 10.21
N VAL A 132 5.01 2.53 10.21
CA VAL A 132 3.66 2.44 9.63
C VAL A 132 3.75 2.19 8.12
N LEU A 133 4.56 2.97 7.39
CA LEU A 133 4.76 2.78 5.95
C LEU A 133 5.27 1.37 5.63
N LYS A 134 6.24 0.88 6.40
CA LYS A 134 6.76 -0.49 6.24
C LYS A 134 5.69 -1.55 6.50
N LEU A 135 4.80 -1.34 7.48
CA LEU A 135 3.66 -2.23 7.74
C LEU A 135 2.64 -2.27 6.60
N LEU A 136 2.61 -1.27 5.72
CA LEU A 136 1.77 -1.27 4.50
C LEU A 136 2.36 -2.13 3.37
N SER A 137 3.63 -2.54 3.47
CA SER A 137 4.27 -3.39 2.47
C SER A 137 3.85 -4.85 2.61
N TYR A 138 3.27 -5.41 1.55
CA TYR A 138 3.01 -6.83 1.42
C TYR A 138 4.31 -7.59 1.14
N ALA A 139 4.89 -8.14 2.20
CA ALA A 139 6.22 -8.75 2.18
C ALA A 139 6.48 -9.77 1.05
N PRO A 140 5.51 -10.62 0.62
CA PRO A 140 5.77 -11.58 -0.46
C PRO A 140 6.05 -10.97 -1.83
N SER A 141 5.46 -9.80 -2.16
CA SER A 141 5.59 -9.20 -3.49
C SER A 141 6.30 -7.85 -3.49
N GLY A 142 6.34 -7.13 -2.36
CA GLY A 142 6.81 -5.75 -2.31
C GLY A 142 5.72 -4.70 -2.59
N ALA A 143 4.48 -5.13 -2.90
CA ALA A 143 3.35 -4.22 -3.07
C ALA A 143 3.13 -3.37 -1.82
N ILE A 144 2.73 -2.11 -1.98
CA ILE A 144 2.42 -1.21 -0.86
C ILE A 144 0.95 -0.84 -0.97
N VAL A 145 0.14 -1.22 0.01
CA VAL A 145 -1.28 -0.86 0.04
C VAL A 145 -1.46 0.56 0.59
N ALA A 146 -2.50 1.25 0.14
CA ALA A 146 -2.80 2.59 0.66
C ALA A 146 -3.17 2.56 2.15
N ALA A 147 -3.98 1.60 2.58
CA ALA A 147 -4.24 1.31 4.00
C ALA A 147 -4.74 -0.13 4.22
N PRO A 148 -4.48 -0.76 5.38
CA PRO A 148 -4.93 -2.12 5.67
C PRO A 148 -6.40 -2.14 6.14
N THR A 149 -7.23 -1.24 5.62
CA THR A 149 -8.60 -1.01 6.06
C THR A 149 -9.55 -0.91 4.89
N THR A 150 -10.81 -1.28 5.11
CA THR A 150 -11.90 -1.01 4.19
C THR A 150 -13.05 -0.32 4.92
N SER A 151 -13.73 0.58 4.23
CA SER A 151 -14.95 1.26 4.69
C SER A 151 -14.80 2.08 5.96
N LEU A 152 -13.59 2.48 6.32
CA LEU A 152 -13.39 3.46 7.37
C LEU A 152 -13.77 4.84 6.81
N PRO A 153 -14.62 5.62 7.49
CA PRO A 153 -15.09 6.89 6.95
C PRO A 153 -13.96 7.93 6.93
N GLU A 154 -13.70 8.55 5.77
CA GLU A 154 -12.82 9.72 5.67
C GLU A 154 -13.35 10.87 6.55
N ARG A 155 -14.67 11.01 6.60
CA ARG A 155 -15.39 11.95 7.46
C ARG A 155 -16.63 11.28 8.02
N LEU A 156 -16.82 11.36 9.34
CA LEU A 156 -18.02 10.81 9.99
C LEU A 156 -19.29 11.43 9.38
N GLY A 157 -20.26 10.57 9.05
CA GLY A 157 -21.53 10.97 8.42
C GLY A 157 -21.46 11.22 6.91
N ALA A 158 -20.27 11.14 6.29
CA ALA A 158 -20.13 11.13 4.84
C ALA A 158 -20.24 9.72 4.26
N ASP A 159 -20.28 9.64 2.94
CA ASP A 159 -20.34 8.40 2.17
C ASP A 159 -18.98 7.99 1.58
N SER A 160 -17.90 8.74 1.79
CA SER A 160 -16.52 8.40 1.40
C SER A 160 -15.91 7.32 2.32
N ASN A 161 -16.37 6.09 2.13
CA ASN A 161 -15.95 4.91 2.88
C ASN A 161 -15.41 3.87 1.88
N TRP A 162 -14.14 4.02 1.49
CA TRP A 162 -13.52 3.22 0.43
C TRP A 162 -12.75 2.01 0.95
N ASP A 163 -12.49 1.06 0.05
CA ASP A 163 -11.58 -0.05 0.31
C ASP A 163 -10.16 0.36 -0.12
N TYR A 164 -9.26 0.51 0.85
CA TYR A 164 -7.89 1.00 0.65
C TYR A 164 -6.84 -0.12 0.67
N ARG A 165 -7.26 -1.39 0.74
CA ARG A 165 -6.36 -2.56 0.83
C ARG A 165 -5.65 -2.92 -0.49
N PHE A 166 -5.56 -1.96 -1.40
CA PHE A 166 -4.99 -2.12 -2.73
C PHE A 166 -3.83 -1.15 -2.91
N ALA A 167 -2.99 -1.40 -3.92
CA ALA A 167 -1.80 -0.64 -4.20
C ALA A 167 -2.06 0.40 -5.30
N TRP A 168 -2.22 1.66 -4.89
CA TRP A 168 -2.18 2.79 -5.81
C TRP A 168 -0.74 3.09 -6.19
N LEU A 169 -0.47 3.29 -7.47
CA LEU A 169 0.89 3.57 -7.95
C LEU A 169 1.46 4.84 -7.32
N ARG A 170 0.63 5.87 -7.17
CA ARG A 170 0.99 7.14 -6.50
C ARG A 170 1.38 6.93 -5.04
N ASP A 171 0.49 6.34 -4.25
CA ASP A 171 0.69 6.12 -2.81
C ASP A 171 1.93 5.27 -2.53
N ALA A 172 2.14 4.25 -3.36
CA ALA A 172 3.33 3.41 -3.30
C ALA A 172 4.61 4.19 -3.67
N ALA A 173 4.56 5.03 -4.71
CA ALA A 173 5.68 5.89 -5.10
C ALA A 173 6.07 6.89 -3.99
N PHE A 174 5.10 7.54 -3.34
CA PHE A 174 5.35 8.43 -2.19
C PHE A 174 5.94 7.67 -1.00
N THR A 175 5.43 6.47 -0.72
CA THR A 175 5.95 5.63 0.36
C THR A 175 7.40 5.26 0.11
N VAL A 176 7.73 4.83 -1.11
CA VAL A 176 9.08 4.42 -1.49
C VAL A 176 10.04 5.58 -1.48
N HIS A 177 9.61 6.74 -1.95
CA HIS A 177 10.40 7.96 -1.85
C HIS A 177 10.79 8.26 -0.39
N ALA A 178 9.82 8.19 0.54
CA ALA A 178 10.07 8.42 1.95
C ALA A 178 11.03 7.38 2.54
N LEU A 179 10.79 6.09 2.29
CA LEU A 179 11.63 5.00 2.79
C LEU A 179 13.07 5.07 2.23
N PHE A 180 13.21 5.32 0.93
CA PHE A 180 14.51 5.49 0.28
C PHE A 180 15.29 6.68 0.87
N GLY A 181 14.63 7.82 1.05
CA GLY A 181 15.23 9.00 1.68
C GLY A 181 15.74 8.74 3.11
N LEU A 182 15.10 7.81 3.82
CA LEU A 182 15.51 7.35 5.15
C LEU A 182 16.61 6.27 5.15
N GLY A 183 17.05 5.80 3.97
CA GLY A 183 18.11 4.80 3.82
C GLY A 183 17.64 3.37 3.57
N TYR A 184 16.33 3.12 3.48
CA TYR A 184 15.74 1.79 3.29
C TYR A 184 15.76 1.34 1.82
N LYS A 185 16.95 1.01 1.31
CA LYS A 185 17.14 0.66 -0.11
C LYS A 185 16.43 -0.63 -0.53
N ALA A 186 16.48 -1.66 0.29
CA ALA A 186 15.84 -2.96 -0.01
C ALA A 186 14.31 -2.83 -0.14
N ASP A 187 13.70 -1.92 0.62
CA ASP A 187 12.27 -1.63 0.52
C ASP A 187 11.91 -0.93 -0.79
N ALA A 188 12.78 -0.06 -1.29
CA ALA A 188 12.62 0.58 -2.58
C ALA A 188 12.82 -0.41 -3.74
N GLU A 189 13.81 -1.30 -3.66
CA GLU A 189 14.06 -2.39 -4.62
C GLU A 189 12.82 -3.28 -4.78
N ALA A 190 12.25 -3.75 -3.66
CA ALA A 190 11.07 -4.60 -3.67
C ALA A 190 9.86 -3.94 -4.35
N PHE A 191 9.69 -2.63 -4.18
CA PHE A 191 8.63 -1.89 -4.88
C PHE A 191 8.89 -1.81 -6.40
N VAL A 192 10.13 -1.53 -6.81
CA VAL A 192 10.48 -1.43 -8.22
C VAL A 192 10.24 -2.77 -8.93
N ASP A 193 10.62 -3.88 -8.30
CA ASP A 193 10.35 -5.23 -8.78
C ASP A 193 8.84 -5.50 -8.91
N TRP A 194 8.07 -5.14 -7.87
CA TRP A 194 6.62 -5.26 -7.89
C TRP A 194 5.98 -4.42 -9.00
N LEU A 195 6.42 -3.18 -9.17
CA LEU A 195 5.90 -2.25 -10.18
C LEU A 195 6.12 -2.82 -11.59
N LEU A 196 7.32 -3.30 -11.91
CA LEU A 196 7.61 -3.91 -13.21
C LEU A 196 6.75 -5.16 -13.43
N HIS A 197 6.57 -5.98 -12.38
CA HIS A 197 5.72 -7.16 -12.42
C HIS A 197 4.24 -6.80 -12.68
N ALA A 198 3.66 -5.97 -11.83
CA ALA A 198 2.25 -5.58 -11.86
C ALA A 198 1.87 -4.86 -13.16
N THR A 199 2.76 -4.01 -13.66
CA THR A 199 2.48 -3.22 -14.86
C THR A 199 2.71 -3.98 -16.17
N ARG A 200 3.33 -5.16 -16.15
CA ARG A 200 3.76 -5.92 -17.34
C ARG A 200 2.66 -6.13 -18.39
N LEU A 201 1.43 -6.36 -17.95
CA LEU A 201 0.26 -6.62 -18.82
C LEU A 201 -0.56 -5.36 -19.15
N THR A 202 -0.18 -4.21 -18.59
CA THR A 202 -0.94 -2.95 -18.71
C THR A 202 -0.14 -1.87 -19.42
N ARG A 203 1.19 -1.88 -19.32
CA ARG A 203 2.06 -0.92 -20.03
C ARG A 203 1.83 -0.95 -21.55
N PRO A 204 1.79 0.22 -22.24
CA PRO A 204 2.07 1.55 -21.71
C PRO A 204 0.92 2.21 -20.93
N LYS A 205 -0.30 1.66 -20.98
CA LYS A 205 -1.50 2.21 -20.30
C LYS A 205 -1.65 1.65 -18.89
N LEU A 206 -1.00 2.30 -17.92
CA LEU A 206 -1.00 1.85 -16.52
C LEU A 206 -2.41 1.91 -15.92
N ARG A 207 -2.69 1.04 -14.95
CA ARG A 207 -3.87 1.17 -14.10
C ARG A 207 -3.52 2.08 -12.94
N VAL A 208 -4.53 2.75 -12.40
CA VAL A 208 -4.40 3.58 -11.21
C VAL A 208 -4.02 2.74 -9.99
N VAL A 209 -4.68 1.58 -9.86
CA VAL A 209 -4.62 0.71 -8.69
C VAL A 209 -4.54 -0.76 -9.10
N TYR A 210 -3.80 -1.54 -8.33
CA TYR A 210 -3.61 -2.99 -8.47
C TYR A 210 -3.87 -3.68 -7.13
N ASP A 211 -4.16 -4.98 -7.14
CA ASP A 211 -4.06 -5.75 -5.91
C ASP A 211 -2.59 -6.06 -5.55
N VAL A 212 -2.36 -6.70 -4.41
CA VAL A 212 -1.01 -7.02 -3.93
C VAL A 212 -0.25 -8.03 -4.81
N PHE A 213 -0.94 -8.70 -5.73
CA PHE A 213 -0.38 -9.63 -6.70
C PHE A 213 -0.13 -8.98 -8.07
N GLY A 214 -0.49 -7.70 -8.24
CA GLY A 214 -0.36 -6.99 -9.51
C GLY A 214 -1.54 -7.22 -10.47
N GLU A 215 -2.64 -7.79 -9.97
CA GLU A 215 -3.85 -8.07 -10.75
C GLU A 215 -4.87 -6.94 -10.65
N ARG A 216 -5.97 -7.06 -11.41
CA ARG A 216 -7.06 -6.09 -11.37
C ARG A 216 -7.79 -6.15 -10.03
N THR A 217 -8.04 -4.98 -9.46
CA THR A 217 -8.86 -4.79 -8.27
C THR A 217 -10.29 -5.32 -8.48
N PRO A 218 -10.90 -6.01 -7.48
CA PRO A 218 -12.29 -6.42 -7.56
C PRO A 218 -13.24 -5.23 -7.74
N PRO A 219 -14.36 -5.41 -8.47
CA PRO A 219 -15.35 -4.36 -8.61
C PRO A 219 -15.91 -3.94 -7.26
N GLU A 220 -16.17 -2.64 -7.11
CA GLU A 220 -16.77 -2.06 -5.92
C GLU A 220 -18.17 -2.65 -5.69
N ARG A 221 -18.46 -3.05 -4.45
CA ARG A 221 -19.79 -3.51 -4.02
C ARG A 221 -20.06 -3.16 -2.57
N GLU A 222 -21.33 -2.94 -2.26
CA GLU A 222 -21.78 -2.64 -0.90
C GLU A 222 -22.17 -3.89 -0.11
N LEU A 223 -21.79 -3.92 1.17
CA LEU A 223 -22.17 -4.93 2.15
C LEU A 223 -23.29 -4.39 3.05
N ARG A 224 -24.53 -4.38 2.53
CA ARG A 224 -25.69 -3.75 3.19
C ARG A 224 -26.06 -4.35 4.56
N TYR A 225 -25.64 -5.59 4.82
CA TYR A 225 -25.90 -6.30 6.08
C TYR A 225 -24.90 -5.98 7.19
N LEU A 226 -23.80 -5.27 6.90
CA LEU A 226 -22.85 -4.82 7.90
C LEU A 226 -23.13 -3.38 8.32
N ASN A 227 -22.86 -3.09 9.60
CA ASN A 227 -22.73 -1.73 10.09
C ASN A 227 -21.25 -1.34 10.02
N GLY A 228 -20.94 -0.20 9.40
CA GLY A 228 -19.59 0.33 9.39
C GLY A 228 -19.16 0.86 10.76
N TYR A 229 -17.90 1.25 10.86
CA TYR A 229 -17.38 1.92 12.05
C TYR A 229 -18.24 3.13 12.41
N ALA A 230 -18.62 3.27 13.68
CA ALA A 230 -19.53 4.32 14.15
C ALA A 230 -20.85 4.43 13.34
N ASN A 231 -21.38 3.29 12.87
CA ASN A 231 -22.56 3.18 12.00
C ASN A 231 -22.41 3.87 10.63
N ALA A 232 -21.18 4.17 10.19
CA ALA A 232 -20.94 4.74 8.88
C ALA A 232 -21.47 3.83 7.77
N ARG A 233 -22.09 4.45 6.76
CA ARG A 233 -22.60 3.77 5.57
C ARG A 233 -22.27 4.57 4.31
N PRO A 234 -22.09 3.90 3.16
CA PRO A 234 -22.16 2.44 3.00
C PRO A 234 -20.86 1.74 3.44
N VAL A 235 -20.93 0.43 3.66
CA VAL A 235 -19.75 -0.45 3.80
C VAL A 235 -19.45 -1.00 2.41
N ARG A 236 -18.28 -0.69 1.86
CA ARG A 236 -17.83 -1.10 0.53
C ARG A 236 -16.68 -2.10 0.59
N VAL A 237 -16.57 -2.94 -0.42
CA VAL A 237 -15.37 -3.74 -0.69
C VAL A 237 -15.08 -3.70 -2.20
N GLY A 238 -13.80 -3.82 -2.56
CA GLY A 238 -13.37 -3.48 -3.93
C GLY A 238 -13.33 -1.97 -4.13
N ASN A 239 -12.88 -1.53 -5.31
CA ASN A 239 -12.72 -0.10 -5.57
C ASN A 239 -12.88 0.23 -7.07
N SER A 240 -13.70 1.25 -7.37
CA SER A 240 -13.96 1.69 -8.74
C SER A 240 -12.85 2.57 -9.35
N ALA A 241 -11.82 2.96 -8.57
CA ALA A 241 -10.64 3.65 -9.08
C ALA A 241 -9.94 2.86 -10.21
N SER A 242 -10.14 1.54 -10.25
CA SER A 242 -9.64 0.66 -11.31
C SER A 242 -10.15 0.99 -12.72
N GLU A 243 -11.22 1.79 -12.85
CA GLU A 243 -11.82 2.23 -14.11
C GLU A 243 -11.45 3.67 -14.49
N GLN A 244 -10.72 4.36 -13.60
CA GLN A 244 -10.35 5.75 -13.80
C GLN A 244 -9.13 5.90 -14.69
N VAL A 245 -8.97 7.12 -15.22
CA VAL A 245 -7.76 7.54 -15.92
C VAL A 245 -7.09 8.58 -15.04
N GLN A 246 -5.82 8.37 -14.72
CA GLN A 246 -4.99 9.30 -13.97
C GLN A 246 -3.66 9.42 -14.70
N LEU A 247 -3.34 10.62 -15.15
CA LEU A 247 -2.11 10.88 -15.88
C LEU A 247 -0.95 11.21 -14.94
N ASP A 248 -1.24 11.57 -13.69
CA ASP A 248 -0.26 11.85 -12.64
C ASP A 248 0.62 10.64 -12.29
N ILE A 249 0.05 9.43 -12.33
CA ILE A 249 0.77 8.19 -11.99
C ILE A 249 2.05 7.97 -12.81
N TYR A 250 2.12 8.51 -14.03
CA TYR A 250 3.33 8.41 -14.86
C TYR A 250 4.47 9.23 -14.28
N GLY A 251 4.18 10.43 -13.77
CA GLY A 251 5.17 11.24 -13.07
C GLY A 251 5.61 10.59 -11.77
N ASP A 252 4.65 10.11 -10.97
CA ASP A 252 4.94 9.52 -9.66
C ASP A 252 5.90 8.34 -9.78
N VAL A 253 5.60 7.44 -10.73
CA VAL A 253 6.39 6.24 -10.96
C VAL A 253 7.76 6.56 -11.56
N VAL A 254 7.81 7.41 -12.60
CA VAL A 254 9.08 7.77 -13.24
C VAL A 254 9.98 8.52 -12.26
N GLU A 255 9.42 9.40 -11.43
CA GLU A 255 10.18 10.08 -10.39
C GLU A 255 10.73 9.10 -9.35
N ALA A 256 9.90 8.18 -8.85
CA ALA A 256 10.35 7.15 -7.90
C ALA A 256 11.51 6.32 -8.47
N VAL A 257 11.39 5.86 -9.72
CA VAL A 257 12.48 5.13 -10.41
C VAL A 257 13.72 6.01 -10.54
N SER A 258 13.58 7.26 -11.00
CA SER A 258 14.74 8.14 -11.22
C SER A 258 15.57 8.42 -9.96
N ARG A 259 14.93 8.42 -8.79
CA ARG A 259 15.61 8.59 -7.49
C ARG A 259 16.28 7.30 -7.03
N PHE A 260 15.69 6.16 -7.37
CA PHE A 260 16.21 4.85 -7.02
C PHE A 260 17.47 4.51 -7.83
N VAL A 261 17.46 4.83 -9.12
CA VAL A 261 18.60 4.64 -10.03
C VAL A 261 19.65 5.70 -9.69
N GLY A 262 20.52 5.38 -8.74
CA GLY A 262 21.65 6.25 -8.37
C GLY A 262 22.41 6.72 -9.62
N GLU A 263 22.99 7.91 -9.56
CA GLU A 263 23.48 8.70 -10.73
C GLU A 263 24.38 7.93 -11.72
N ASN A 264 25.02 6.83 -11.30
CA ASN A 264 25.98 6.06 -12.09
C ASN A 264 25.51 4.65 -12.50
N GLN A 265 24.25 4.28 -12.25
CA GLN A 265 23.75 2.94 -12.60
C GLN A 265 22.99 2.93 -13.92
N LYS A 266 23.38 2.01 -14.82
CA LYS A 266 22.60 1.73 -16.03
C LYS A 266 21.38 0.89 -15.67
N LEU A 267 20.25 1.28 -16.20
CA LEU A 267 19.00 0.54 -16.08
C LEU A 267 19.04 -0.76 -16.88
N ASP A 268 18.41 -1.81 -16.34
CA ASP A 268 18.21 -3.04 -17.11
C ASP A 268 17.27 -2.81 -18.32
N ARG A 269 17.21 -3.82 -19.19
CA ARG A 269 16.44 -3.71 -20.45
C ARG A 269 14.94 -3.54 -20.23
N ASP A 270 14.37 -4.16 -19.20
CA ASP A 270 12.93 -4.13 -18.98
C ASP A 270 12.50 -2.79 -18.38
N MET A 271 13.29 -2.26 -17.44
CA MET A 271 13.09 -0.92 -16.90
C MET A 271 13.27 0.15 -17.98
N GLN A 272 14.31 0.05 -18.83
CA GLN A 272 14.46 0.97 -19.96
C GLN A 272 13.26 0.92 -20.92
N LYS A 273 12.73 -0.29 -21.19
CA LYS A 273 11.53 -0.45 -22.02
C LYS A 273 10.31 0.20 -21.37
N PHE A 274 10.12 -0.02 -20.06
CA PHE A 274 9.06 0.59 -19.29
C PHE A 274 9.10 2.12 -19.34
N LEU A 275 10.27 2.74 -19.11
CA LEU A 275 10.42 4.19 -19.15
C LEU A 275 10.20 4.78 -20.55
N ARG A 276 10.69 4.11 -21.62
CA ARG A 276 10.40 4.52 -23.01
C ARG A 276 8.90 4.51 -23.29
N GLN A 277 8.21 3.47 -22.83
CA GLN A 277 6.76 3.34 -22.97
C GLN A 277 6.01 4.44 -22.20
N CYS A 278 6.48 4.82 -21.00
CA CYS A 278 5.93 5.94 -20.25
C CYS A 278 6.14 7.27 -20.99
N ALA A 279 7.35 7.53 -21.51
CA ALA A 279 7.65 8.74 -22.28
C ALA A 279 6.72 8.90 -23.49
N GLN A 280 6.57 7.81 -24.25
CA GLN A 280 5.70 7.77 -25.42
C GLN A 280 4.25 8.03 -25.03
N TYR A 281 3.74 7.33 -24.02
CA TYR A 281 2.37 7.47 -23.57
C TYR A 281 2.06 8.91 -23.13
N VAL A 282 2.94 9.50 -22.31
CA VAL A 282 2.79 10.88 -21.85
C VAL A 282 2.79 11.85 -23.04
N CYS A 283 3.74 11.72 -23.98
CA CYS A 283 3.78 12.59 -25.17
C CYS A 283 2.48 12.53 -26.01
N GLU A 284 1.83 11.37 -26.06
CA GLU A 284 0.60 11.15 -26.84
C GLU A 284 -0.66 11.60 -26.08
N HIS A 285 -0.73 11.39 -24.76
CA HIS A 285 -1.99 11.47 -24.01
C HIS A 285 -2.05 12.63 -22.99
N TRP A 286 -0.95 13.35 -22.73
CA TRP A 286 -0.95 14.37 -21.68
C TRP A 286 -2.03 15.45 -21.86
N ARG A 287 -2.55 15.68 -23.06
CA ARG A 287 -3.61 16.67 -23.34
C ARG A 287 -5.00 16.19 -22.92
N GLU A 288 -5.19 14.91 -22.65
CA GLU A 288 -6.49 14.35 -22.27
C GLU A 288 -6.92 14.82 -20.87
N PRO A 289 -8.23 14.97 -20.62
CA PRO A 289 -8.74 15.17 -19.27
C PRO A 289 -8.71 13.84 -18.50
N ASP A 290 -8.44 13.91 -17.20
CA ASP A 290 -8.31 12.74 -16.32
C ASP A 290 -9.07 12.95 -15.00
N ASN A 291 -9.00 11.99 -14.09
CA ASN A 291 -9.71 12.01 -12.80
C ASN A 291 -8.93 12.75 -11.69
N GLY A 292 -7.66 13.10 -11.94
CA GLY A 292 -6.78 13.78 -11.00
C GLY A 292 -6.44 12.93 -9.77
N ILE A 293 -5.59 13.49 -8.91
CA ILE A 293 -5.10 12.82 -7.69
C ILE A 293 -6.21 12.45 -6.71
N TRP A 294 -7.27 13.25 -6.66
CA TRP A 294 -8.42 13.08 -5.76
C TRP A 294 -9.51 12.16 -6.31
N GLU A 295 -9.31 11.58 -7.49
CA GLU A 295 -10.16 10.52 -8.03
C GLU A 295 -11.64 10.92 -8.22
N TYR A 296 -11.88 12.19 -8.53
CA TYR A 296 -13.23 12.74 -8.64
C TYR A 296 -14.08 11.91 -9.63
N ARG A 297 -15.27 11.47 -9.18
CA ARG A 297 -16.14 10.55 -9.93
C ARG A 297 -17.07 11.24 -10.94
N ASP A 298 -17.25 12.56 -10.83
CA ASP A 298 -18.23 13.34 -11.57
C ASP A 298 -17.76 13.70 -12.98
N LYS A 299 -16.58 14.32 -13.13
CA LYS A 299 -16.08 14.74 -14.43
C LYS A 299 -14.55 14.80 -14.50
N ARG A 300 -14.02 14.28 -15.60
CA ARG A 300 -12.60 14.43 -15.95
C ARG A 300 -12.27 15.87 -16.34
N ARG A 301 -11.12 16.36 -15.90
CA ARG A 301 -10.64 17.72 -16.16
C ARG A 301 -9.15 17.71 -16.50
N HIS A 302 -8.64 18.85 -16.97
CA HIS A 302 -7.20 19.05 -17.15
C HIS A 302 -6.61 19.50 -15.81
N TYR A 303 -6.49 18.57 -14.86
CA TYR A 303 -6.00 18.86 -13.51
C TYR A 303 -4.55 19.34 -13.53
N THR A 304 -4.26 20.38 -12.75
CA THR A 304 -2.94 21.03 -12.71
C THR A 304 -1.87 20.06 -12.23
N HIS A 305 -2.17 19.28 -11.18
CA HIS A 305 -1.28 18.24 -10.67
C HIS A 305 -0.96 17.17 -11.73
N SER A 306 -1.97 16.70 -12.48
CA SER A 306 -1.75 15.73 -13.56
C SER A 306 -0.85 16.27 -14.67
N ARG A 307 -0.97 17.56 -15.00
CA ARG A 307 -0.06 18.22 -15.96
C ARG A 307 1.35 18.33 -15.41
N LEU A 308 1.49 18.74 -14.16
CA LEU A 308 2.79 18.81 -13.49
C LEU A 308 3.49 17.44 -13.53
N MET A 309 2.79 16.37 -13.16
CA MET A 309 3.39 15.04 -13.11
C MET A 309 3.70 14.48 -14.50
N CYS A 310 2.93 14.81 -15.54
CA CYS A 310 3.32 14.57 -16.93
C CYS A 310 4.61 15.31 -17.31
N TRP A 311 4.76 16.56 -16.88
CA TRP A 311 5.99 17.34 -17.08
C TRP A 311 7.18 16.69 -16.36
N VAL A 312 6.99 16.28 -15.10
CA VAL A 312 8.01 15.60 -14.28
C VAL A 312 8.46 14.30 -14.95
N ALA A 313 7.51 13.50 -15.46
CA ALA A 313 7.84 12.26 -16.18
C ALA A 313 8.81 12.53 -17.34
N LEU A 314 8.51 13.50 -18.21
CA LEU A 314 9.38 13.84 -19.33
C LEU A 314 10.70 14.45 -18.87
N ASP A 315 10.69 15.31 -17.84
CA ASP A 315 11.89 15.93 -17.28
C ASP A 315 12.89 14.89 -16.75
N ARG A 316 12.42 13.93 -15.96
CA ARG A 316 13.25 12.86 -15.39
C ARG A 316 13.77 11.92 -16.48
N ILE A 317 12.94 11.58 -17.47
CA ILE A 317 13.34 10.72 -18.59
C ILE A 317 14.42 11.36 -19.46
N LEU A 318 14.28 12.66 -19.78
CA LEU A 318 15.29 13.40 -20.54
C LEU A 318 16.62 13.41 -19.78
N LYS A 319 16.60 13.72 -18.47
CA LYS A 319 17.80 13.71 -17.62
C LYS A 319 18.47 12.35 -17.57
N MET A 320 17.70 11.27 -17.37
CA MET A 320 18.21 9.90 -17.36
C MET A 320 18.86 9.51 -18.70
N GLN A 321 18.36 10.02 -19.83
CA GLN A 321 19.02 9.79 -21.12
C GLN A 321 20.29 10.64 -21.29
N GLU A 322 20.29 11.90 -20.85
CA GLU A 322 21.44 12.80 -20.92
C GLU A 322 22.64 12.27 -20.14
N CYS A 323 22.41 11.66 -18.97
CA CYS A 323 23.47 11.03 -18.16
C CYS A 323 23.77 9.57 -18.56
N GLY A 324 23.14 9.04 -19.61
CA GLY A 324 23.43 7.70 -20.16
C GLY A 324 22.87 6.52 -19.35
N GLN A 325 21.95 6.76 -18.40
CA GLN A 325 21.23 5.73 -17.66
C GLN A 325 20.13 5.06 -18.50
N LEU A 326 19.54 5.83 -19.43
CA LEU A 326 18.47 5.43 -20.34
C LEU A 326 18.89 5.67 -21.79
N SER A 327 18.35 4.86 -22.71
CA SER A 327 18.58 5.01 -24.15
C SER A 327 17.30 4.81 -24.96
N GLY A 328 17.27 5.35 -26.17
CA GLY A 328 16.18 5.17 -27.14
C GLY A 328 14.97 6.08 -26.92
N ILE A 329 15.13 7.20 -26.21
CA ILE A 329 14.15 8.28 -26.12
C ILE A 329 14.34 9.24 -27.29
N ASP A 330 13.23 9.65 -27.92
CA ASP A 330 13.20 10.77 -28.84
C ASP A 330 13.31 12.08 -28.04
N MET A 331 14.54 12.57 -27.88
CA MET A 331 14.83 13.78 -27.08
C MET A 331 14.10 15.01 -27.62
N THR A 332 14.03 15.15 -28.94
CA THR A 332 13.43 16.32 -29.59
C THR A 332 11.93 16.36 -29.32
N LYS A 333 11.23 15.23 -29.54
CA LYS A 333 9.79 15.14 -29.26
C LYS A 333 9.50 15.32 -27.77
N CYS A 334 10.22 14.63 -26.89
CA CYS A 334 9.98 14.70 -25.46
C CYS A 334 10.26 16.11 -24.90
N ALA A 335 11.33 16.77 -25.35
CA ALA A 335 11.63 18.15 -24.96
C ALA A 335 10.54 19.13 -25.43
N ALA A 336 10.05 18.97 -26.66
CA ALA A 336 8.97 19.79 -27.21
C ALA A 336 7.65 19.60 -26.44
N GLU A 337 7.25 18.36 -26.14
CA GLU A 337 6.04 18.09 -25.35
C GLU A 337 6.18 18.59 -23.91
N ARG A 338 7.34 18.39 -23.26
CA ARG A 338 7.64 18.96 -21.93
C ARG A 338 7.48 20.48 -21.91
N ALA A 339 7.98 21.18 -22.93
CA ALA A 339 7.83 22.63 -23.04
C ALA A 339 6.36 23.06 -23.18
N LYS A 340 5.56 22.34 -23.99
CA LYS A 340 4.13 22.61 -24.15
C LYS A 340 3.34 22.38 -22.86
N ILE A 341 3.66 21.34 -22.10
CA ILE A 341 3.02 21.09 -20.80
C ILE A 341 3.30 22.25 -19.84
N ARG A 342 4.57 22.69 -19.75
CA ARG A 342 4.95 23.84 -18.92
C ARG A 342 4.16 25.10 -19.30
N GLN A 343 4.08 25.40 -20.60
CA GLN A 343 3.31 26.52 -21.10
C GLN A 343 1.82 26.43 -20.72
N GLU A 344 1.21 25.25 -20.83
CA GLU A 344 -0.19 25.05 -20.42
C GLU A 344 -0.37 25.31 -18.91
N ILE A 345 0.52 24.81 -18.05
CA ILE A 345 0.47 25.07 -16.61
C ILE A 345 0.59 26.58 -16.33
N GLU A 346 1.63 27.22 -16.85
CA GLU A 346 1.93 28.65 -16.60
C GLU A 346 0.83 29.59 -17.12
N THR A 347 0.13 29.23 -18.20
CA THR A 347 -0.86 30.12 -18.84
C THR A 347 -2.31 29.77 -18.53
N ARG A 348 -2.64 28.49 -18.33
CA ARG A 348 -4.03 28.03 -18.15
C ARG A 348 -4.34 27.58 -16.74
N ALA A 349 -3.35 27.10 -15.96
CA ALA A 349 -3.58 26.73 -14.57
C ALA A 349 -3.39 27.91 -13.60
N TRP A 350 -2.60 28.93 -13.98
CA TRP A 350 -2.50 30.16 -13.20
C TRP A 350 -3.80 30.94 -13.24
N ASN A 351 -4.31 31.30 -12.06
CA ASN A 351 -5.50 32.13 -11.91
C ASN A 351 -5.11 33.49 -11.29
N PRO A 352 -5.16 34.59 -12.06
CA PRO A 352 -4.80 35.92 -11.57
C PRO A 352 -5.68 36.42 -10.41
N ALA A 353 -6.95 36.01 -10.35
CA ALA A 353 -7.86 36.42 -9.27
C ALA A 353 -7.54 35.72 -7.95
N LEU A 354 -7.08 34.47 -8.01
CA LEU A 354 -6.60 33.73 -6.83
C LEU A 354 -5.16 34.08 -6.46
N ALA A 355 -4.40 34.68 -7.38
CA ALA A 355 -2.93 34.81 -7.31
C ALA A 355 -2.25 33.47 -7.00
N ALA A 356 -2.76 32.38 -7.59
CA ALA A 356 -2.31 31.02 -7.36
C ALA A 356 -2.59 30.14 -8.58
N TYR A 357 -1.91 29.00 -8.66
CA TYR A 357 -2.32 27.93 -9.56
C TYR A 357 -3.58 27.25 -9.01
N ALA A 358 -4.59 27.12 -9.86
CA ALA A 358 -5.86 26.50 -9.52
C ALA A 358 -5.78 24.96 -9.62
N GLN A 359 -6.83 24.29 -9.13
CA GLN A 359 -7.00 22.83 -9.16
C GLN A 359 -6.87 22.23 -10.57
N ALA A 360 -7.42 22.93 -11.56
CA ALA A 360 -7.42 22.51 -12.95
C ALA A 360 -7.29 23.73 -13.87
N CYS A 361 -6.88 23.51 -15.12
CA CYS A 361 -6.79 24.56 -16.12
C CYS A 361 -8.14 25.28 -16.29
N GLY A 362 -8.13 26.61 -16.15
CA GLY A 362 -9.33 27.45 -16.23
C GLY A 362 -10.25 27.38 -15.00
N SER A 363 -9.82 26.79 -13.89
CA SER A 363 -10.59 26.72 -12.64
C SER A 363 -10.33 27.92 -11.74
N ASP A 364 -11.30 28.22 -10.88
CA ASP A 364 -11.28 29.18 -9.77
C ASP A 364 -11.22 28.49 -8.39
N ILE A 365 -10.90 27.19 -8.36
CA ILE A 365 -10.81 26.38 -7.15
C ILE A 365 -9.33 26.22 -6.75
N ILE A 366 -9.00 26.45 -5.49
CA ILE A 366 -7.66 26.16 -4.92
C ILE A 366 -7.57 24.68 -4.57
N ASP A 367 -6.39 24.08 -4.72
CA ASP A 367 -6.15 22.68 -4.38
C ASP A 367 -4.79 22.47 -3.70
N ALA A 368 -4.77 21.64 -2.65
CA ALA A 368 -3.55 21.36 -1.89
C ALA A 368 -2.50 20.60 -2.70
N SER A 369 -2.89 19.84 -3.74
CA SER A 369 -1.95 19.12 -4.61
C SER A 369 -0.99 20.04 -5.36
N VAL A 370 -1.35 21.31 -5.54
CA VAL A 370 -0.51 22.34 -6.15
C VAL A 370 0.73 22.64 -5.29
N LEU A 371 0.70 22.38 -3.98
CA LEU A 371 1.87 22.56 -3.11
C LEU A 371 3.04 21.64 -3.49
N LEU A 372 2.79 20.57 -4.25
CA LEU A 372 3.84 19.68 -4.77
C LEU A 372 4.62 20.31 -5.94
N MET A 373 4.26 21.52 -6.39
CA MET A 373 5.03 22.29 -7.36
C MET A 373 6.24 23.02 -6.75
N ALA A 374 6.28 23.16 -5.42
CA ALA A 374 7.21 24.04 -4.70
C ALA A 374 8.64 23.49 -4.57
#